data_AF-A0A6P1CHE0-F1
#
_entry.id   AF-A0A6P1CHE0-F1
#
_cell.length_a   1.000
_cell.length_b   1.000
_cell.length_c   1.000
_cell.angle_alpha   90.00
_cell.angle_beta   90.00
_cell.angle_gamma   90.00
#
_symmetry.space_group_name_H-M   'P 1'
#
loop_
_entity.id
_entity.type
_entity.pdbx_description
1 polymer ?
#
loop_
_entity_poly.entity_id
_entity_poly.type
_entity_poly.pdbx_seq_one_letter_code
_entity_poly.pdbx_strand_id
1 'polypeptide(L)'
;MKVIRFSETSDGYSIDSSAYPAYVREVSNLVPPDALEFMDAAWHYEHGDARCRLEQLLIREFDDGDVRANNIEMHLAGAYGNRITLFYSDVQSYAAEKTKSEWPAGDRSHGDWLIDEMLVLEDGFLSHEIIFTNSVIKIKHRDLKYKVVR
;
A
#
# COMPACT_ATOMS: atom_id res chain seq x y z
N MET A 1 10.02 11.59 -5.03
CA MET A 1 9.01 12.41 -5.76
C MET A 1 7.67 11.72 -5.62
N LYS A 2 6.58 12.45 -5.38
CA LYS A 2 5.21 11.89 -5.40
C LYS A 2 4.67 11.90 -6.82
N VAL A 3 4.07 10.79 -7.26
CA VAL A 3 3.43 10.66 -8.58
C VAL A 3 1.93 10.91 -8.45
N ILE A 4 1.30 10.28 -7.46
CA ILE A 4 -0.10 10.51 -7.12
C ILE A 4 -0.21 11.78 -6.30
N ARG A 5 -1.08 12.70 -6.74
CA ARG A 5 -1.38 13.93 -6.01
C ARG A 5 -2.58 13.70 -5.12
N PHE A 6 -2.43 14.06 -3.86
CA PHE A 6 -3.43 13.88 -2.83
C PHE A 6 -3.54 15.16 -1.99
N SER A 7 -4.77 15.61 -1.77
CA SER A 7 -5.05 16.73 -0.86
C SER A 7 -6.41 16.57 -0.20
N GLU A 8 -6.50 16.95 1.07
CA GLU A 8 -7.77 17.12 1.76
C GLU A 8 -8.46 18.41 1.30
N THR A 9 -9.78 18.34 1.15
CA THR A 9 -10.66 19.42 0.69
C THR A 9 -11.83 19.57 1.65
N SER A 10 -12.66 20.61 1.50
CA SER A 10 -13.84 20.80 2.36
C SER A 10 -14.85 19.65 2.28
N ASP A 11 -14.86 18.92 1.16
CA ASP A 11 -15.87 17.90 0.83
C ASP A 11 -15.30 16.47 0.90
N GLY A 12 -14.09 16.30 1.46
CA GLY A 12 -13.39 15.03 1.54
C GLY A 12 -12.00 15.10 0.91
N TYR A 13 -11.67 14.18 0.00
CA TYR A 13 -10.33 14.07 -0.58
C TYR A 13 -10.33 14.28 -2.09
N SER A 14 -9.31 14.99 -2.60
CA SER A 14 -8.99 15.08 -4.02
C SER A 14 -7.79 14.18 -4.31
N ILE A 15 -7.95 13.27 -5.27
CA ILE A 15 -6.95 12.30 -5.69
C ILE A 15 -6.78 12.41 -7.20
N ASP A 16 -5.54 12.62 -7.65
CA ASP A 16 -5.15 12.55 -9.06
C ASP A 16 -4.02 11.54 -9.24
N SER A 17 -4.39 10.36 -9.76
CA SER A 17 -3.49 9.26 -10.07
C SER A 17 -3.17 9.13 -11.57
N SER A 18 -3.59 10.10 -12.40
CA SER A 18 -3.50 10.01 -13.86
C SER A 18 -2.07 9.83 -14.41
N ALA A 19 -1.07 10.28 -13.65
CA ALA A 19 0.35 10.12 -13.98
C ALA A 19 0.92 8.74 -13.63
N TYR A 20 0.26 7.99 -12.74
CA TYR A 20 0.80 6.74 -12.18
C TYR A 20 1.02 5.64 -13.25
N PRO A 21 0.09 5.38 -14.20
CA PRO A 21 0.33 4.37 -15.23
C PRO A 21 1.53 4.68 -16.14
N ALA A 22 1.83 5.95 -16.40
CA ALA A 22 3.01 6.34 -17.16
C ALA A 22 4.29 6.04 -16.39
N TYR A 23 4.29 6.33 -15.10
CA TYR A 23 5.37 5.99 -14.19
C TYR A 23 5.62 4.47 -14.12
N VAL A 24 4.56 3.66 -13.94
CA VAL A 24 4.69 2.18 -13.90
C VAL A 24 5.38 1.65 -15.16
N ARG A 25 5.03 2.18 -16.34
CA ARG A 25 5.69 1.82 -17.60
C ARG A 25 7.18 2.18 -17.62
N GLU A 26 7.52 3.37 -17.13
CA GLU A 26 8.91 3.86 -17.05
C GLU A 26 9.79 2.93 -16.19
N VAL A 27 9.27 2.48 -15.05
CA VAL A 27 10.04 1.68 -14.08
C VAL A 27 9.88 0.17 -14.23
N SER A 28 9.06 -0.30 -15.19
CA SER A 28 8.71 -1.72 -15.36
C SER A 28 9.92 -2.68 -15.39
N ASN A 29 11.04 -2.27 -15.98
CA ASN A 29 12.25 -3.09 -16.08
C ASN A 29 13.07 -3.16 -14.77
N LEU A 30 12.69 -2.39 -13.76
CA LEU A 30 13.38 -2.29 -12.45
C LEU A 30 12.59 -2.97 -11.33
N VAL A 31 11.35 -3.40 -11.59
CA VAL A 31 10.42 -3.93 -10.59
C VAL A 31 10.31 -5.45 -10.76
N PRO A 32 10.29 -6.24 -9.67
CA PRO A 32 9.99 -7.67 -9.73
C PRO A 32 8.64 -7.95 -10.41
N PRO A 33 8.46 -9.08 -11.13
CA PRO A 33 7.24 -9.35 -11.89
C PRO A 33 5.94 -9.29 -11.07
N ASP A 34 5.91 -9.92 -9.89
CA ASP A 34 4.71 -9.95 -9.03
C ASP A 34 4.36 -8.54 -8.51
N ALA A 35 5.38 -7.75 -8.16
CA ALA A 35 5.22 -6.36 -7.75
C ALA A 35 4.78 -5.46 -8.91
N LEU A 36 5.26 -5.72 -10.13
CA LEU A 36 4.84 -4.99 -11.33
C LEU A 36 3.39 -5.30 -11.68
N GLU A 37 2.97 -6.57 -11.60
CA GLU A 37 1.58 -6.98 -11.80
C GLU A 37 0.66 -6.27 -10.80
N PHE A 38 1.09 -6.17 -9.54
CA PHE A 38 0.39 -5.39 -8.52
C PHE A 38 0.30 -3.92 -8.93
N MET A 39 1.42 -3.26 -9.23
CA MET A 39 1.47 -1.84 -9.60
C MET A 39 0.58 -1.49 -10.81
N ASP A 40 0.51 -2.38 -11.81
CA ASP A 40 -0.27 -2.20 -13.04
C ASP A 40 -1.75 -2.60 -12.88
N ALA A 41 -2.16 -3.11 -11.72
CA ALA A 41 -3.49 -3.65 -11.55
C ALA A 41 -4.58 -2.56 -11.63
N ALA A 42 -5.53 -2.74 -12.55
CA ALA A 42 -6.58 -1.76 -12.85
C ALA A 42 -7.44 -1.38 -11.64
N TRP A 43 -7.63 -2.31 -10.70
CA TRP A 43 -8.46 -2.11 -9.51
C TRP A 43 -7.88 -1.08 -8.53
N HIS A 44 -6.60 -0.71 -8.63
CA HIS A 44 -6.02 0.36 -7.79
C HIS A 44 -6.73 1.71 -7.92
N TYR A 45 -7.35 1.99 -9.07
CA TYR A 45 -7.94 3.30 -9.37
C TYR A 45 -9.33 3.22 -9.98
N GLU A 46 -9.96 2.04 -9.96
CA GLU A 46 -11.37 1.91 -10.36
C GLU A 46 -12.27 2.49 -9.27
N HIS A 47 -12.88 3.66 -9.54
CA HIS A 47 -13.76 4.37 -8.60
C HIS A 47 -15.04 3.61 -8.20
N GLY A 48 -15.35 2.50 -8.88
CA GLY A 48 -16.43 1.57 -8.51
C GLY A 48 -16.00 0.45 -7.58
N ASP A 49 -14.69 0.31 -7.33
CA ASP A 49 -14.15 -0.66 -6.41
C ASP A 49 -14.35 -0.15 -4.98
N ALA A 50 -15.10 -0.92 -4.20
CA ALA A 50 -15.44 -0.49 -2.87
C ALA A 50 -14.27 -0.79 -1.93
N ARG A 51 -13.39 0.21 -1.89
CA ARG A 51 -12.31 0.55 -0.96
C ARG A 51 -12.06 -0.49 0.12
N CYS A 52 -10.85 -1.03 0.06
CA CYS A 52 -10.33 -2.00 0.99
C CYS A 52 -10.06 -1.38 2.37
N ARG A 53 -10.29 -2.14 3.45
CA ARG A 53 -9.96 -1.76 4.83
C ARG A 53 -8.86 -2.66 5.34
N LEU A 54 -7.95 -2.10 6.14
CA LEU A 54 -6.95 -2.91 6.82
C LEU A 54 -7.63 -3.85 7.84
N GLU A 55 -7.49 -5.16 7.64
CA GLU A 55 -7.89 -6.18 8.61
C GLU A 55 -6.74 -6.57 9.53
N GLN A 56 -5.53 -6.73 8.97
CA GLN A 56 -4.36 -7.18 9.71
C GLN A 56 -3.08 -6.60 9.13
N LEU A 57 -2.17 -6.19 10.01
CA LEU A 57 -0.77 -5.93 9.69
C LEU A 57 0.10 -6.80 10.59
N LEU A 58 0.90 -7.67 10.00
CA LEU A 58 1.72 -8.62 10.73
C LEU A 58 3.18 -8.46 10.35
N ILE A 59 4.00 -8.18 11.35
CA ILE A 59 5.44 -8.02 11.22
C ILE A 59 6.10 -9.27 11.82
N ARG A 60 6.95 -9.94 11.05
CA ARG A 60 7.65 -11.16 11.50
C ARG A 60 9.14 -10.95 11.39
N GLU A 61 9.81 -10.99 12.53
CA GLU A 61 11.27 -11.07 12.60
C GLU A 61 11.70 -12.53 12.62
N PHE A 62 12.80 -12.82 11.94
CA PHE A 62 13.40 -14.15 11.90
C PHE A 62 14.92 -14.04 11.73
N ASP A 63 15.62 -15.10 12.08
CA ASP A 63 17.05 -15.21 11.84
C ASP A 63 17.28 -15.64 10.37
N ASP A 64 18.15 -14.91 9.67
CA ASP A 64 18.60 -15.19 8.30
C ASP A 64 20.12 -15.29 8.28
N GLY A 65 20.63 -16.49 8.59
CA GLY A 65 22.05 -16.71 8.84
C GLY A 65 22.54 -15.96 10.08
N ASP A 66 23.47 -15.04 9.89
CA ASP A 66 24.10 -14.26 10.97
C ASP A 66 23.40 -12.91 11.24
N VAL A 67 22.35 -12.58 10.48
CA VAL A 67 21.58 -11.34 10.64
C VAL A 67 20.13 -11.62 10.97
N ARG A 68 19.44 -10.61 11.50
CA ARG A 68 17.97 -10.63 11.65
C ARG A 68 17.34 -9.96 10.44
N ALA A 69 16.30 -10.59 9.93
CA ALA A 69 15.50 -10.09 8.82
C ALA A 69 14.05 -9.92 9.26
N ASN A 70 13.28 -9.21 8.42
CA ASN A 70 11.87 -8.95 8.67
C ASN A 70 11.06 -9.06 7.38
N ASN A 71 9.88 -9.69 7.50
CA ASN A 71 8.85 -9.69 6.48
C ASN A 71 7.56 -9.11 7.06
N ILE A 72 6.80 -8.41 6.21
CA ILE A 72 5.51 -7.85 6.57
C ILE A 72 4.42 -8.51 5.73
N GLU A 73 3.29 -8.78 6.37
CA GLU A 73 2.09 -9.27 5.71
C GLU A 73 0.90 -8.36 6.04
N MET A 74 0.20 -7.90 5.01
CA MET A 74 -0.95 -7.01 5.13
C MET A 74 -2.20 -7.68 4.57
N HIS A 75 -3.27 -7.71 5.36
CA HIS A 75 -4.57 -8.26 4.96
C HIS A 75 -5.56 -7.13 4.84
N LEU A 76 -6.24 -7.10 3.70
CA LEU A 76 -7.10 -6.01 3.28
C LEU A 76 -8.46 -6.62 2.90
N ALA A 77 -9.53 -6.15 3.54
CA ALA A 77 -10.90 -6.51 3.19
C ALA A 77 -11.46 -5.51 2.21
N GLY A 78 -11.62 -5.92 0.96
CA GLY A 78 -12.39 -5.21 -0.05
C GLY A 78 -13.88 -5.43 0.11
N ALA A 79 -14.65 -4.76 -0.72
CA ALA A 79 -16.08 -4.99 -0.78
C ALA A 79 -16.46 -6.32 -1.42
N TYR A 80 -17.73 -6.68 -1.25
CA TYR A 80 -18.34 -7.90 -1.80
C TYR A 80 -17.64 -9.20 -1.35
N GLY A 81 -16.89 -9.16 -0.25
CA GLY A 81 -16.20 -10.33 0.31
C GLY A 81 -14.77 -10.54 -0.21
N ASN A 82 -14.31 -9.68 -1.12
CA ASN A 82 -12.95 -9.75 -1.66
C ASN A 82 -11.92 -9.52 -0.54
N ARG A 83 -10.86 -10.31 -0.53
CA ARG A 83 -9.69 -10.10 0.33
C ARG A 83 -8.42 -10.02 -0.49
N ILE A 84 -7.58 -9.07 -0.14
CA ILE A 84 -6.24 -8.91 -0.71
C ILE A 84 -5.24 -9.20 0.41
N THR A 85 -4.24 -10.01 0.10
CA THR A 85 -3.09 -10.21 0.98
C THR A 85 -1.85 -9.74 0.27
N LEU A 86 -1.08 -8.88 0.93
CA LEU A 86 0.21 -8.36 0.47
C LEU A 86 1.32 -8.97 1.33
N PHE A 87 2.37 -9.47 0.68
CA PHE A 87 3.53 -10.06 1.32
C PHE A 87 4.78 -9.31 0.89
N TYR A 88 5.36 -8.59 1.83
CA TYR A 88 6.60 -7.82 1.65
C TYR A 88 7.77 -8.64 2.17
N SER A 89 8.79 -8.82 1.33
CA SER A 89 10.03 -9.50 1.71
C SER A 89 11.25 -8.61 1.64
N ASP A 90 12.24 -8.93 2.48
CA ASP A 90 13.45 -8.13 2.67
C ASP A 90 13.09 -6.68 3.01
N VAL A 91 12.31 -6.52 4.08
CA VAL A 91 11.83 -5.23 4.57
C VAL A 91 12.96 -4.53 5.31
N GLN A 92 13.32 -3.34 4.82
CA GLN A 92 14.42 -2.53 5.35
C GLN A 92 13.94 -1.49 6.37
N SER A 93 12.74 -0.94 6.16
CA SER A 93 12.11 -0.04 7.10
C SER A 93 10.60 -0.01 6.90
N TYR A 94 9.87 0.33 7.95
CA TYR A 94 8.44 0.61 7.87
C TYR A 94 8.04 1.66 8.89
N ALA A 95 6.94 2.35 8.62
CA ALA A 95 6.28 3.26 9.54
C ALA A 95 4.77 3.10 9.41
N ALA A 96 4.07 3.12 10.54
CA ALA A 96 2.62 3.15 10.60
C ALA A 96 2.21 4.31 11.51
N GLU A 97 1.69 5.37 10.90
CA GLU A 97 1.26 6.58 11.59
C GLU A 97 -0.27 6.62 11.59
N LYS A 98 -0.87 6.73 12.77
CA LYS A 98 -2.32 6.73 12.93
C LYS A 98 -2.80 8.05 13.54
N THR A 99 -3.77 8.67 12.89
CA THR A 99 -4.49 9.82 13.43
C THR A 99 -5.80 9.39 14.07
N LYS A 100 -6.29 10.21 14.99
CA LYS A 100 -7.60 10.00 15.61
C LYS A 100 -8.68 10.37 14.59
N SER A 101 -9.66 9.49 14.39
CA SER A 101 -10.84 9.82 13.60
C SER A 101 -11.64 10.92 14.32
N GLU A 102 -11.94 11.99 13.60
CA GLU A 102 -12.83 13.05 14.09
C GLU A 102 -14.31 12.64 13.99
N TRP A 103 -14.65 11.83 12.98
CA TRP A 103 -15.99 11.33 12.75
C TRP A 103 -15.98 9.99 11.98
N PRO A 104 -16.83 9.00 12.35
CA PRO A 104 -17.75 9.01 13.47
C PRO A 104 -17.03 8.93 14.83
N ALA A 105 -17.60 9.61 15.83
CA ALA A 105 -17.00 9.70 17.15
C ALA A 105 -16.81 8.30 17.75
N GLY A 106 -15.55 7.94 17.99
CA GLY A 106 -15.18 6.65 18.56
C GLY A 106 -14.70 5.61 17.55
N ASP A 107 -14.66 5.92 16.25
CA ASP A 107 -13.95 5.08 15.29
C ASP A 107 -12.44 5.05 15.62
N ARG A 108 -11.91 3.83 15.69
CA ARG A 108 -10.51 3.52 16.01
C ARG A 108 -9.82 2.77 14.88
N SER A 109 -10.50 2.57 13.76
CA SER A 109 -9.95 1.91 12.58
C SER A 109 -8.93 2.79 11.85
N HIS A 110 -8.30 2.21 10.82
CA HIS A 110 -7.48 2.94 9.86
C HIS A 110 -8.32 3.78 8.89
N GLY A 111 -9.63 3.52 8.81
CA GLY A 111 -10.53 4.12 7.84
C GLY A 111 -10.46 3.43 6.48
N ASP A 112 -10.92 4.14 5.45
CA ASP A 112 -10.94 3.64 4.08
C ASP A 112 -9.58 3.86 3.42
N TRP A 113 -9.15 2.94 2.56
CA TRP A 113 -8.00 3.12 1.69
C TRP A 113 -8.27 4.27 0.70
N LEU A 114 -7.37 5.25 0.67
CA LEU A 114 -7.37 6.41 -0.22
C LEU A 114 -6.30 6.32 -1.33
N ILE A 115 -5.04 6.08 -0.97
CA ILE A 115 -3.91 6.03 -1.92
C ILE A 115 -3.17 4.70 -1.78
N ASP A 116 -2.90 4.03 -2.90
CA ASP A 116 -1.85 3.03 -3.06
C ASP A 116 -0.77 3.64 -3.96
N GLU A 117 0.45 3.82 -3.47
CA GLU A 117 1.57 4.26 -4.30
C GLU A 117 2.83 3.43 -4.01
N MET A 118 3.28 2.67 -5.02
CA MET A 118 4.62 2.09 -5.04
C MET A 118 5.57 2.89 -5.91
N LEU A 119 6.78 3.13 -5.41
CA LEU A 119 7.86 3.83 -6.08
C LEU A 119 9.17 3.03 -6.01
N VAL A 120 9.94 3.01 -7.09
CA VAL A 120 11.34 2.56 -7.13
C VAL A 120 12.24 3.63 -6.52
N LEU A 121 13.09 3.22 -5.60
CA LEU A 121 14.10 4.05 -4.94
C LEU A 121 15.47 3.92 -5.64
N GLU A 122 16.34 4.89 -5.41
CA GLU A 122 17.68 4.95 -6.02
C GLU A 122 18.58 3.75 -5.63
N ASP A 123 18.33 3.12 -4.50
CA ASP A 123 19.06 1.95 -4.01
C ASP A 123 18.47 0.62 -4.51
N GLY A 124 17.52 0.66 -5.44
CA GLY A 124 16.89 -0.51 -6.04
C GLY A 124 15.82 -1.17 -5.17
N PHE A 125 15.46 -0.58 -4.03
CA PHE A 125 14.31 -1.01 -3.24
C PHE A 125 13.02 -0.35 -3.73
N LEU A 126 11.90 -0.91 -3.30
CA LEU A 126 10.57 -0.36 -3.49
C LEU A 126 10.12 0.34 -2.21
N SER A 127 9.46 1.48 -2.36
CA SER A 127 8.71 2.17 -1.32
C SER A 127 7.23 2.02 -1.62
N HIS A 128 6.50 1.32 -0.77
CA HIS A 128 5.04 1.27 -0.81
C HIS A 128 4.48 2.23 0.24
N GLU A 129 3.74 3.25 -0.18
CA GLU A 129 2.95 4.10 0.69
C GLU A 129 1.45 3.84 0.47
N ILE A 130 0.78 3.48 1.56
CA ILE A 130 -0.66 3.30 1.61
C ILE A 130 -1.23 4.37 2.54
N ILE A 131 -2.10 5.21 2.00
CA ILE A 131 -2.84 6.22 2.78
C ILE A 131 -4.25 5.72 2.99
N PHE A 132 -4.65 5.63 4.24
CA PHE A 132 -6.04 5.48 4.68
C PHE A 132 -6.56 6.81 5.24
N THR A 133 -7.88 6.92 5.41
CA THR A 133 -8.52 8.11 6.01
C THR A 133 -7.88 8.55 7.33
N ASN A 134 -7.51 7.59 8.18
CA ASN A 134 -7.01 7.87 9.54
C ASN A 134 -5.58 7.32 9.78
N SER A 135 -4.85 6.95 8.74
CA SER A 135 -3.47 6.46 8.90
C SER A 135 -2.67 6.45 7.62
N VAL A 136 -1.35 6.47 7.75
CA VAL A 136 -0.42 6.24 6.65
C VAL A 136 0.49 5.08 7.03
N ILE A 137 0.65 4.12 6.10
CA ILE A 137 1.59 3.02 6.22
C ILE A 137 2.63 3.17 5.11
N LYS A 138 3.91 3.15 5.48
CA LYS A 138 5.03 3.17 4.54
C LYS A 138 5.89 1.96 4.78
N ILE A 139 6.26 1.25 3.71
CA ILE A 139 7.10 0.06 3.77
C ILE A 139 8.17 0.19 2.70
N LYS A 140 9.44 0.06 3.09
CA LYS A 140 10.57 -0.08 2.18
C LYS A 140 10.97 -1.56 2.11
N HIS A 141 10.89 -2.17 0.94
CA HIS A 141 11.06 -3.61 0.75
C HIS A 141 11.68 -3.93 -0.61
N ARG A 142 12.22 -5.14 -0.79
CA ARG A 142 12.82 -5.54 -2.07
C ARG A 142 11.79 -6.09 -3.06
N ASP A 143 10.81 -6.83 -2.54
CA ASP A 143 9.83 -7.55 -3.36
C ASP A 143 8.45 -7.54 -2.68
N LEU A 144 7.41 -7.60 -3.49
CA LEU A 144 6.02 -7.67 -3.08
C LEU A 144 5.33 -8.78 -3.85
N LYS A 145 4.65 -9.65 -3.13
CA LYS A 145 3.70 -10.62 -3.70
C LYS A 145 2.31 -10.31 -3.20
N TYR A 146 1.30 -10.60 -4.02
CA TYR A 146 -0.07 -10.42 -3.62
C TYR A 146 -0.95 -11.60 -3.99
N LYS A 147 -2.08 -11.73 -3.29
CA LYS A 147 -3.14 -12.69 -3.58
C LYS A 147 -4.49 -12.03 -3.42
N VAL A 148 -5.40 -12.30 -4.35
CA VAL A 148 -6.79 -11.88 -4.27
C VAL A 148 -7.66 -13.13 -4.08
N VAL A 149 -8.47 -13.14 -3.02
CA VAL A 149 -9.47 -14.18 -2.74
C VAL A 149 -10.84 -13.55 -2.90
N ARG A 150 -11.69 -14.16 -3.73
CA ARG A 150 -13.10 -13.76 -3.94
C ARG A 150 -14.04 -14.67 -3.16
#